data_AF-A0A6A1W1V5-F1
#
_entry.id   AF-A0A6A1W1V5-F1
#
_cell.length_a   1.000
_cell.length_b   1.000
_cell.length_c   1.000
_cell.angle_alpha   90.00
_cell.angle_beta   90.00
_cell.angle_gamma   90.00
#
_symmetry.space_group_name_H-M   'P 1'
#
loop_
_entity.id
_entity.type
_entity.pdbx_description
1 polymer ?
#
loop_
_entity_poly.entity_id
_entity_poly.type
_entity_poly.pdbx_seq_one_letter_code
_entity_poly.pdbx_strand_id
1 'polypeptide(L)'
;MDAFQRQCDLEGKTYTEIEVYSEILGKKSGYVRGLGRAVKPPPSSTLTTQSSDLQHQLAKARDEIEAMRATREKHLQEFAKKQAEMEATLRDHREEQQVEQERIRWSRRSA
;
A
#
# COMPACT_ATOMS: atom_id res chain seq x y z
N MET A 1 -62.91 11.17 10.94
CA MET A 1 -62.07 10.21 11.69
C MET A 1 -62.48 8.82 11.28
N ASP A 2 -61.54 8.04 10.75
CA ASP A 2 -61.78 6.71 10.18
C ASP A 2 -62.27 5.74 11.27
N ALA A 3 -63.20 4.83 10.92
CA ALA A 3 -63.79 3.90 11.89
C ALA A 3 -62.73 2.97 12.53
N PHE A 4 -61.70 2.65 11.74
CA PHE A 4 -60.57 1.81 12.16
C PHE A 4 -59.72 2.45 13.26
N GLN A 5 -59.39 3.75 13.11
CA GLN A 5 -58.60 4.48 14.10
C GLN A 5 -59.32 4.54 15.45
N ARG A 6 -60.63 4.80 15.44
CA ARG A 6 -61.42 4.80 16.68
C ARG A 6 -61.44 3.45 17.37
N GLN A 7 -61.40 2.36 16.61
CA GLN A 7 -61.35 1.01 17.17
C GLN A 7 -59.98 0.71 17.80
N CYS A 8 -58.88 1.12 17.17
CA CYS A 8 -57.55 1.03 17.77
C CYS A 8 -57.47 1.80 19.10
N ASP A 9 -58.04 3.01 19.14
CA ASP A 9 -58.05 3.86 20.33
C ASP A 9 -58.90 3.25 21.47
N LEU A 10 -59.96 2.50 21.13
CA LEU A 10 -60.84 1.82 22.09
C LEU A 10 -60.27 0.48 22.60
N GLU A 11 -59.55 -0.28 21.76
CA GLU A 11 -58.97 -1.57 22.15
C GLU A 11 -57.66 -1.42 22.94
N GLY A 12 -57.00 -0.26 22.90
CA GLY A 12 -55.75 -0.01 23.62
C GLY A 12 -54.58 -0.90 23.17
N LYS A 13 -54.71 -1.54 22.00
CA LYS A 13 -53.71 -2.43 21.40
C LYS A 13 -52.87 -1.67 20.39
N THR A 14 -51.55 -1.84 20.45
CA THR A 14 -50.66 -1.37 19.39
C THR A 14 -50.64 -2.40 18.27
N TYR A 15 -51.39 -2.16 17.19
CA TYR A 15 -51.34 -3.00 16.01
C TYR A 15 -50.00 -2.84 15.32
N THR A 16 -49.38 -3.97 14.96
CA THR A 16 -48.20 -3.96 14.10
C THR A 16 -48.60 -3.59 12.67
N GLU A 17 -47.67 -3.03 11.90
CA GLU A 17 -47.94 -2.56 10.53
C GLU A 17 -48.58 -3.67 9.66
N ILE A 18 -48.13 -4.91 9.83
CA ILE A 18 -48.64 -6.09 9.12
C ILE A 18 -50.10 -6.40 9.48
N GLU A 19 -50.48 -6.23 10.75
CA GLU A 19 -51.86 -6.45 11.21
C GLU A 19 -52.79 -5.36 10.67
N VAL A 20 -52.34 -4.10 10.68
CA VAL A 20 -53.08 -2.96 10.09
C VAL A 20 -53.35 -3.23 8.61
N TYR A 21 -52.32 -3.61 7.84
CA TYR A 21 -52.51 -3.92 6.42
C TYR A 21 -53.43 -5.12 6.19
N SER A 22 -53.35 -6.15 7.03
CA SER A 22 -54.18 -7.35 6.89
C SER A 22 -55.66 -7.09 7.17
N GLU A 23 -55.96 -6.17 8.10
CA GLU A 23 -57.32 -5.78 8.47
C GLU A 23 -57.95 -4.84 7.44
N ILE A 24 -57.17 -3.89 6.90
CA ILE A 24 -57.64 -2.94 5.88
C ILE A 24 -57.74 -3.60 4.50
N LEU A 25 -56.72 -4.36 4.09
CA LEU A 25 -56.63 -4.91 2.73
C LEU A 25 -57.16 -6.36 2.64
N GLY A 26 -57.35 -7.02 3.78
CA GLY A 26 -57.73 -8.42 3.89
C GLY A 26 -56.55 -9.39 3.79
N LYS A 27 -56.72 -10.61 4.32
CA LYS A 27 -55.70 -11.68 4.26
C LYS A 27 -55.59 -12.29 2.86
N LYS A 28 -54.81 -11.69 1.97
CA LYS A 28 -54.42 -12.29 0.67
C LYS A 28 -52.95 -12.70 0.67
N SER A 29 -52.66 -13.96 0.34
CA SER A 29 -51.30 -14.53 0.30
C SER A 29 -50.42 -14.03 -0.86
N GLY A 30 -50.83 -12.96 -1.56
CA GLY A 30 -50.22 -12.48 -2.80
C GLY A 30 -49.42 -11.19 -2.69
N TYR A 31 -49.38 -10.52 -1.53
CA TYR A 31 -48.68 -9.23 -1.37
C TYR A 31 -47.15 -9.34 -1.49
N VAL A 32 -46.58 -10.52 -1.24
CA VAL A 32 -45.12 -10.79 -1.35
C VAL A 32 -44.76 -11.33 -2.74
N ARG A 33 -45.52 -11.00 -3.78
CA ARG A 33 -45.22 -11.46 -5.15
C ARG A 33 -44.33 -10.43 -5.84
N GLY A 34 -43.03 -10.44 -5.51
CA GLY A 34 -42.09 -9.46 -6.08
C GLY A 34 -40.61 -9.66 -5.79
N LEU A 35 -40.19 -10.66 -5.00
CA LEU A 35 -38.78 -10.80 -4.62
C LEU A 35 -37.84 -11.33 -5.72
N GLY A 36 -38.32 -11.47 -6.96
CA GLY A 36 -37.52 -11.84 -8.13
C GLY A 36 -36.75 -13.17 -7.98
N ARG A 37 -36.07 -13.59 -9.04
CA ARG A 37 -34.95 -14.53 -8.89
C ARG A 37 -33.71 -13.67 -8.70
N ALA A 38 -33.02 -13.79 -7.56
CA ALA A 38 -31.70 -13.21 -7.42
C ALA A 38 -30.80 -13.75 -8.53
N VAL A 39 -30.26 -12.87 -9.36
CA VAL A 39 -29.25 -13.23 -10.35
C VAL A 39 -28.05 -13.75 -9.56
N LYS A 40 -27.80 -15.07 -9.63
CA LYS A 40 -26.56 -15.62 -9.07
C LYS A 40 -25.39 -14.89 -9.74
N PRO A 41 -24.45 -14.32 -8.98
CA PRO A 41 -23.26 -13.73 -9.59
C PRO A 41 -22.57 -14.81 -10.44
N PRO A 42 -22.00 -14.44 -11.60
CA PRO A 42 -21.29 -15.38 -12.44
C PRO A 42 -20.20 -16.09 -11.61
N PRO A 43 -19.92 -17.38 -11.88
CA PRO A 43 -18.88 -18.10 -11.18
C PRO A 43 -17.57 -17.32 -11.36
N SER A 44 -16.94 -17.02 -10.22
CA SER A 44 -15.66 -16.32 -10.10
C SER A 44 -14.54 -17.14 -10.76
N SER A 45 -14.51 -17.15 -12.10
CA SER A 45 -13.65 -18.06 -12.87
C SER A 45 -12.81 -17.37 -13.94
N THR A 46 -12.66 -16.04 -13.86
CA THR A 46 -11.78 -15.26 -14.76
C THR A 46 -10.58 -14.62 -14.02
N LEU A 47 -10.58 -14.65 -12.68
CA LEU A 47 -9.57 -13.99 -11.84
C LEU A 47 -8.26 -14.78 -11.69
N THR A 48 -8.25 -16.09 -11.94
CA THR A 48 -7.12 -16.96 -11.62
C THR A 48 -6.01 -16.95 -12.67
N THR A 49 -6.34 -16.85 -13.97
CA THR A 49 -5.33 -16.80 -15.04
C THR A 49 -4.64 -15.44 -15.12
N GLN A 50 -5.39 -14.34 -14.98
CA GLN A 50 -4.83 -12.98 -14.99
C GLN A 50 -3.92 -12.72 -13.78
N SER A 51 -4.22 -13.34 -12.63
CA SER A 51 -3.38 -13.23 -11.43
C SER A 51 -2.00 -13.84 -11.62
N SER A 52 -1.88 -14.96 -12.36
CA SER A 52 -0.60 -15.63 -12.58
C SER A 52 0.32 -14.80 -13.48
N ASP A 53 -0.22 -14.23 -14.57
CA ASP A 53 0.56 -13.40 -15.49
C ASP A 53 1.07 -12.12 -14.81
N LEU A 54 0.24 -11.48 -14.00
CA LEU A 54 0.64 -10.30 -13.21
C LEU A 54 1.71 -10.63 -12.17
N GLN A 55 1.61 -11.78 -11.50
CA GLN A 55 2.63 -12.21 -10.54
C GLN A 55 3.98 -12.47 -11.22
N HIS A 56 3.98 -13.09 -12.40
CA HIS A 56 5.20 -13.31 -13.16
C HIS A 56 5.82 -11.98 -13.64
N GLN A 57 5.01 -11.03 -14.12
CA GLN A 57 5.49 -9.70 -14.49
C GLN A 57 6.09 -8.94 -13.31
N LEU A 58 5.49 -9.02 -12.13
CA LEU A 58 6.01 -8.41 -10.91
C LEU A 58 7.33 -9.03 -10.46
N ALA A 59 7.48 -10.35 -10.55
CA ALA A 59 8.74 -11.02 -10.25
C ALA A 59 9.84 -10.55 -11.21
N LYS A 60 9.57 -10.56 -12.52
CA LYS A 60 10.52 -10.09 -13.53
C LYS A 60 10.95 -8.64 -13.31
N ALA A 61 10.00 -7.75 -13.04
CA ALA A 61 10.29 -6.33 -12.79
C ALA A 61 11.13 -6.12 -11.52
N ARG A 62 10.95 -6.96 -10.49
CA ARG A 62 11.77 -6.92 -9.28
C ARG A 62 13.21 -7.33 -9.57
N ASP A 63 13.39 -8.43 -10.31
CA ASP A 63 14.72 -8.92 -10.69
C ASP A 63 15.48 -7.89 -11.54
N GLU A 64 14.78 -7.23 -12.47
CA GLU A 64 15.35 -6.16 -13.30
C GLU A 64 15.76 -4.93 -12.48
N ILE A 65 14.93 -4.51 -11.51
CA ILE A 65 15.26 -3.43 -10.58
C ILE A 65 16.49 -3.80 -9.73
N GLU A 66 16.58 -5.04 -9.27
CA GLU A 66 17.72 -5.52 -8.48
C GLU A 66 19.02 -5.53 -9.29
N ALA A 67 18.96 -5.98 -10.55
CA ALA A 67 20.11 -5.93 -11.46
C ALA A 67 20.61 -4.50 -11.72
N MET A 68 19.69 -3.55 -11.93
CA MET A 68 20.03 -2.14 -12.09
C MET A 68 20.64 -1.54 -10.82
N ARG A 69 20.08 -1.89 -9.65
CA ARG A 69 20.62 -1.46 -8.35
C ARG A 69 22.03 -2.00 -8.14
N ALA A 70 22.28 -3.28 -8.38
CA ALA A 70 23.60 -3.87 -8.25
C ALA A 70 24.65 -3.18 -9.14
N THR A 71 24.27 -2.87 -10.39
CA THR A 71 25.12 -2.14 -11.33
C THR A 71 25.46 -0.74 -10.80
N ARG A 72 24.45 0.00 -10.32
CA ARG A 72 24.63 1.35 -9.77
C ARG A 72 25.45 1.35 -8.48
N GLU A 73 25.17 0.41 -7.58
CA GLU A 73 25.86 0.21 -6.30
C GLU A 73 27.37 0.02 -6.55
N LYS A 74 27.72 -0.86 -7.49
CA LYS A 74 29.11 -1.08 -7.89
C LYS A 74 29.79 0.21 -8.36
N HIS A 75 29.13 0.96 -9.23
CA HIS A 75 29.69 2.23 -9.72
C HIS A 75 29.90 3.26 -8.59
N LEU A 76 28.97 3.31 -7.62
CA LEU A 76 29.13 4.17 -6.44
C LEU A 76 30.31 3.71 -5.56
N GLN A 77 30.49 2.40 -5.36
CA GLN A 77 31.64 1.87 -4.64
C GLN A 77 32.96 2.21 -5.33
N GLU A 78 33.04 2.06 -6.66
CA GLU A 78 34.22 2.42 -7.43
C GLU A 78 34.53 3.92 -7.33
N PHE A 79 33.49 4.77 -7.35
CA PHE A 79 33.64 6.20 -7.17
C PHE A 79 34.13 6.57 -5.77
N ALA A 80 33.55 5.95 -4.73
CA ALA A 80 33.99 6.16 -3.35
C ALA A 80 35.44 5.73 -3.13
N LYS A 81 35.86 4.61 -3.74
CA LYS A 81 37.25 4.15 -3.71
C LYS A 81 38.20 5.17 -4.33
N LYS A 82 37.86 5.69 -5.51
CA LYS A 82 38.66 6.73 -6.19
C LYS A 82 38.73 8.01 -5.37
N GLN A 83 37.63 8.39 -4.72
CA GLN A 83 37.61 9.55 -3.84
C GLN A 83 38.55 9.36 -2.63
N ALA A 84 38.53 8.17 -2.01
CA ALA A 84 39.41 7.85 -0.90
C ALA A 84 40.90 7.81 -1.32
N GLU A 85 41.21 7.23 -2.49
CA GLU A 85 42.57 7.23 -3.05
C GLU A 85 43.06 8.65 -3.29
N MET A 86 42.23 9.52 -3.88
CA MET A 86 42.58 10.92 -4.10
C MET A 86 42.82 11.65 -2.78
N GLU A 87 41.95 11.46 -1.78
CA GLU A 87 42.14 12.08 -0.46
C GLU A 87 43.42 11.59 0.23
N ALA A 88 43.74 10.30 0.12
CA ALA A 88 44.99 9.74 0.66
C ALA A 88 46.21 10.41 0.01
N THR A 89 46.25 10.53 -1.33
CA THR A 89 47.39 11.17 -2.01
C THR A 89 47.59 12.64 -1.60
N LEU A 90 46.48 13.37 -1.37
CA LEU A 90 46.55 14.75 -0.89
C LEU A 90 47.04 14.85 0.56
N ARG A 91 46.64 13.91 1.41
CA ARG A 91 47.13 13.83 2.79
C ARG A 91 48.61 13.48 2.83
N ASP A 92 49.04 12.46 2.08
CA ASP A 92 50.43 12.05 2.00
C ASP A 92 51.32 13.24 1.57
N HIS A 93 50.93 13.93 0.49
CA HIS A 93 51.68 15.10 0.04
C HIS A 93 51.73 16.21 1.09
N ARG A 94 50.64 16.44 1.83
CA ARG A 94 50.61 17.44 2.90
C ARG A 94 51.48 17.05 4.10
N GLU A 95 51.57 15.77 4.42
CA GLU A 95 52.41 15.24 5.50
C GLU A 95 53.88 15.30 5.12
N GLU A 96 54.25 14.93 3.89
CA GLU A 96 55.61 15.06 3.37
C GLU A 96 56.11 16.51 3.47
N GLN A 97 55.27 17.47 3.06
CA GLN A 97 55.58 18.90 3.20
C GLN A 97 55.81 19.32 4.66
N GLN A 98 55.02 18.80 5.59
CA GLN A 98 55.20 19.09 7.03
C GLN A 98 56.49 18.46 7.57
N VAL A 99 56.76 17.20 7.23
CA VAL A 99 57.99 16.49 7.64
C VAL A 99 59.23 17.19 7.11
N GLU A 100 59.20 17.66 5.86
CA GLU A 100 60.30 18.42 5.27
C GLU A 100 60.53 19.76 5.98
N GLN A 101 59.45 20.50 6.26
CA GLN A 101 59.54 21.74 7.02
C GLN A 101 60.10 21.51 8.44
N GLU A 102 59.67 20.44 9.11
CA GLU A 102 60.21 20.07 10.42
C GLU A 102 61.69 19.67 10.31
N ARG A 103 62.08 18.90 9.29
CA ARG A 103 63.49 18.54 9.05
C ARG A 103 64.37 19.77 8.92
N ILE A 104 63.92 20.78 8.16
CA ILE A 104 64.63 22.06 8.01
C ILE A 104 64.68 22.81 9.35
N ARG A 105 63.56 22.87 10.08
CA ARG A 105 63.48 23.52 11.40
C ARG A 105 64.45 22.89 12.40
N TRP A 106 64.52 21.56 12.46
CA TRP A 106 65.42 20.83 13.35
C TRP A 106 66.89 21.04 12.98
N SER A 107 67.21 21.01 11.68
CA SER A 107 68.57 21.30 11.20
C SER A 107 69.07 22.68 11.62
N ARG A 108 68.22 23.72 11.52
CA ARG A 108 68.55 25.09 11.98
C ARG A 108 68.68 25.24 13.50
N ARG A 109 68.07 24.36 14.30
CA ARG A 109 68.15 24.40 15.77
C ARG A 109 69.38 23.66 16.31
N SER A 110 69.93 22.73 15.54
CA SER A 110 71.07 21.91 15.91
C SER A 110 72.41 22.43 15.35
N ALA A 111 72.39 23.49 14.54
CA ALA A 111 73.55 24.20 14.01
C ALA A 111 73.75 25.51 14.78
#